data_AF-A0A4V1PRR8-F1
#
_entry.id   AF-A0A4V1PRR8-F1
#
_cell.length_a   1.000
_cell.length_b   1.000
_cell.length_c   1.000
_cell.angle_alpha   90.00
_cell.angle_beta   90.00
_cell.angle_gamma   90.00
#
_symmetry.space_group_name_H-M   'P 1'
#
loop_
_entity.id
_entity.type
_entity.pdbx_description
1 polymer ?
#
loop_
_entity_poly.entity_id
_entity_poly.type
_entity_poly.pdbx_seq_one_letter_code
_entity_poly.pdbx_strand_id
1 'polypeptide(L)'
;MSTDNRLPTYEEFLEYRATVIRAIALAWHSKAFLDELEANPIHALREHFNYHFPFDLDLKVQTKSSAWTPGVNGDWTAGQKNKLTLFLPPAPANEKHFAQALAAYNANHITIME
;
A
#
# COMPACT_ATOMS: atom_id res chain seq x y z
N MET A 1 13.62 -7.35 -22.68
CA MET A 1 14.10 -6.60 -21.51
C MET A 1 13.58 -7.35 -20.31
N SER A 2 14.46 -7.96 -19.53
CA SER A 2 14.06 -8.70 -18.33
C SER A 2 13.75 -7.67 -17.25
N THR A 3 12.47 -7.40 -17.03
CA THR A 3 12.01 -6.63 -15.89
C THR A 3 12.37 -7.43 -14.64
N ASP A 4 13.10 -6.79 -13.71
CA ASP A 4 13.58 -7.39 -12.48
C ASP A 4 12.39 -7.77 -11.59
N ASN A 5 11.95 -9.03 -11.66
CA ASN A 5 10.88 -9.56 -10.81
C ASN A 5 11.40 -9.77 -9.38
N ARG A 6 11.70 -8.66 -8.69
CA ARG A 6 12.24 -8.67 -7.33
C ARG A 6 11.10 -8.73 -6.33
N LEU A 7 11.11 -9.75 -5.48
CA LEU A 7 10.20 -9.82 -4.33
C LEU A 7 10.55 -8.69 -3.34
N PRO A 8 9.56 -8.11 -2.64
CA PRO A 8 9.82 -7.10 -1.61
C PRO A 8 10.81 -7.64 -0.59
N THR A 9 11.85 -6.88 -0.27
CA THR A 9 12.70 -7.23 0.86
C THR A 9 11.98 -6.92 2.15
N TYR A 10 12.33 -7.65 3.19
CA TYR A 10 11.90 -7.31 4.54
C TYR A 10 12.32 -5.87 4.93
N GLU A 11 13.45 -5.39 4.41
CA GLU A 11 13.97 -4.05 4.67
C GLU A 11 13.08 -2.95 4.07
N GLU A 12 12.61 -3.11 2.84
CA GLU A 12 11.69 -2.15 2.20
C GLU A 12 10.36 -2.06 2.96
N PHE A 13 9.88 -3.19 3.50
CA PHE A 13 8.72 -3.20 4.35
C PHE A 13 8.98 -2.50 5.70
N LEU A 14 10.18 -2.65 6.28
CA LEU A 14 10.56 -1.91 7.49
C LEU A 14 10.67 -0.41 7.24
N GLU A 15 11.22 -0.01 6.10
CA GLU A 15 11.30 1.40 5.71
C GLU A 15 9.90 2.00 5.53
N TYR A 16 9.00 1.29 4.84
CA TYR A 16 7.59 1.69 4.74
C TYR A 16 6.98 1.93 6.13
N ARG A 17 7.16 0.98 7.06
CA ARG A 17 6.64 1.11 8.43
C ARG A 17 7.20 2.33 9.16
N ALA A 18 8.50 2.58 9.04
CA ALA A 18 9.15 3.74 9.66
C ALA A 18 8.61 5.05 9.07
N THR A 19 8.46 5.12 7.74
CA THR A 19 7.90 6.29 7.05
C THR A 19 6.45 6.55 7.45
N VAL A 20 5.62 5.52 7.59
CA VAL A 20 4.23 5.67 8.07
C VAL A 20 4.18 6.33 9.46
N ILE A 21 5.03 5.91 10.40
CA ILE A 21 5.09 6.53 11.73
C ILE A 21 5.51 8.00 11.67
N ARG A 22 6.50 8.33 10.83
CA ARG A 22 6.93 9.72 10.59
C ARG A 22 5.81 10.57 9.99
N ALA A 23 5.07 10.02 9.03
CA ALA A 23 3.93 10.68 8.40
C ALA A 23 2.81 10.95 9.42
N ILE A 24 2.48 9.97 10.28
CA ILE A 24 1.50 10.16 11.36
C ILE A 24 1.92 11.32 12.28
N ALA A 25 3.19 11.33 12.71
CA ALA A 25 3.70 12.38 13.59
C ALA A 25 3.62 13.78 12.95
N LEU A 26 3.97 13.91 11.66
CA LEU A 26 3.85 15.18 10.94
C LEU A 26 2.39 15.60 10.74
N ALA A 27 1.51 14.66 10.41
CA ALA A 27 0.08 14.91 10.22
C ALA A 27 -0.62 15.41 11.48
N TRP A 28 -0.17 15.02 12.68
CA TRP A 28 -0.69 15.55 13.94
C TRP A 28 -0.43 17.04 14.16
N HIS A 29 0.59 17.59 13.50
CA HIS A 29 1.02 18.98 13.70
C HIS A 29 0.87 19.85 12.46
N SER A 30 0.58 19.29 11.30
CA SER A 30 0.43 20.01 10.04
C SER A 30 -0.81 19.58 9.27
N LYS A 31 -1.87 20.42 9.34
CA LYS A 31 -3.10 20.23 8.56
C LYS A 31 -2.83 20.28 7.06
N ALA A 32 -1.92 21.15 6.62
CA ALA A 32 -1.53 21.26 5.21
C ALA A 32 -0.90 19.95 4.70
N PHE A 33 0.00 19.35 5.49
CA PHE A 33 0.58 18.05 5.15
C PHE A 33 -0.48 16.94 5.16
N LEU A 34 -1.40 16.95 6.13
CA LEU A 34 -2.48 15.96 6.16
C LEU A 34 -3.36 16.03 4.91
N ASP A 35 -3.72 17.25 4.47
CA ASP A 35 -4.52 17.46 3.27
C ASP A 35 -3.77 16.96 2.01
N GLU A 36 -2.46 17.23 1.92
CA GLU A 36 -1.62 16.71 0.84
C GLU A 36 -1.53 15.18 0.86
N LEU A 37 -1.30 14.60 2.04
CA LEU A 37 -1.18 13.15 2.26
C LEU A 37 -2.49 12.41 1.93
N GLU A 38 -3.66 13.00 2.22
CA GLU A 38 -4.95 12.43 1.82
C GLU A 38 -5.20 12.53 0.31
N ALA A 39 -4.74 13.61 -0.33
CA ALA A 39 -4.95 13.85 -1.76
C ALA A 39 -4.01 13.02 -2.65
N ASN A 40 -2.72 12.96 -2.30
CA ASN A 40 -1.69 12.25 -3.06
C ASN A 40 -0.59 11.72 -2.12
N PRO A 41 -0.80 10.55 -1.50
CA PRO A 41 0.10 10.06 -0.47
C PRO A 41 1.49 9.71 -0.98
N ILE A 42 1.62 9.15 -2.18
CA ILE A 42 2.93 8.80 -2.75
C ILE A 42 3.77 10.07 -2.96
N HIS A 43 3.15 11.12 -3.49
CA HIS A 43 3.80 12.43 -3.64
C HIS A 43 4.20 13.03 -2.30
N ALA A 44 3.26 13.09 -1.34
CA ALA A 44 3.52 13.67 -0.02
C ALA A 44 4.67 12.94 0.71
N LEU A 45 4.71 11.61 0.64
CA LEU A 45 5.79 10.85 1.26
C LEU A 45 7.15 11.09 0.58
N ARG A 46 7.16 11.26 -0.75
CA ARG A 46 8.36 11.59 -1.50
C ARG A 46 8.88 12.98 -1.13
N GLU A 47 8.05 14.01 -1.20
CA GLU A 47 8.48 15.39 -0.96
C GLU A 47 8.94 15.64 0.49
N HIS A 48 8.24 15.07 1.47
CA HIS A 48 8.51 15.36 2.88
C HIS A 48 9.54 14.42 3.52
N PHE A 49 9.72 13.21 2.98
CA PHE A 49 10.62 12.21 3.57
C PHE A 49 11.66 11.62 2.61
N ASN A 50 11.69 12.06 1.35
CA ASN A 50 12.47 11.44 0.26
C ASN A 50 12.18 9.93 0.12
N TYR A 51 11.00 9.50 0.54
CA TYR A 51 10.61 8.10 0.52
C TYR A 51 9.99 7.74 -0.82
N HIS A 52 10.60 6.77 -1.50
CA HIS A 52 10.14 6.26 -2.78
C HIS A 52 9.28 5.03 -2.49
N PHE A 53 7.96 5.17 -2.60
CA PHE A 53 7.02 4.06 -2.38
C PHE A 53 7.34 2.94 -3.39
N PRO A 54 7.78 1.76 -2.94
CA PRO A 54 8.40 0.78 -3.83
C PRO A 54 7.40 -0.25 -4.36
N PHE A 55 6.13 -0.13 -3.99
CA PHE A 55 5.10 -1.12 -4.33
C PHE A 55 4.30 -0.66 -5.55
N ASP A 56 4.05 -1.56 -6.49
CA ASP A 56 3.06 -1.43 -7.56
C ASP A 56 1.65 -1.64 -6.99
N LEU A 57 1.25 -0.73 -6.09
CA LEU A 57 -0.02 -0.74 -5.36
C LEU A 57 -0.55 0.67 -5.19
N ASP A 58 -1.88 0.81 -5.26
CA ASP A 58 -2.53 2.06 -4.88
C ASP A 58 -2.42 2.29 -3.37
N LEU A 59 -1.70 3.34 -2.98
CA LEU A 59 -1.68 3.82 -1.60
C LEU A 59 -2.80 4.83 -1.37
N LYS A 60 -3.66 4.57 -0.38
CA LYS A 60 -4.74 5.48 0.02
C LYS A 60 -4.73 5.73 1.52
N VAL A 61 -4.90 6.99 1.92
CA VAL A 61 -4.99 7.41 3.33
C VAL A 61 -6.45 7.66 3.72
N GLN A 62 -6.83 7.22 4.92
CA GLN A 62 -8.16 7.43 5.51
C GLN A 62 -8.00 7.78 6.99
N THR A 63 -8.43 8.98 7.37
CA THR A 63 -8.20 9.54 8.72
C THR A 63 -9.24 9.12 9.77
N LYS A 64 -10.38 8.57 9.36
CA LYS A 64 -11.51 8.26 10.25
C LYS A 64 -11.63 6.79 10.64
N SER A 65 -10.50 6.09 10.76
CA SER A 65 -10.50 4.64 11.00
C SER A 65 -10.15 4.23 12.42
N SER A 66 -9.58 5.10 13.27
CA SER A 66 -9.07 4.70 14.59
C SER A 66 -9.39 5.75 15.66
N ALA A 67 -9.61 5.30 16.90
CA ALA A 67 -9.87 6.16 18.05
C ALA A 67 -8.91 5.83 19.20
N TRP A 68 -8.39 6.85 19.88
CA TRP A 68 -7.59 6.69 21.09
C TRP A 68 -8.52 6.37 22.27
N THR A 69 -8.46 5.14 22.80
CA THR A 69 -9.40 4.63 23.82
C THR A 69 -8.69 4.07 25.06
N PRO A 70 -7.83 4.85 25.74
CA PRO A 70 -7.02 4.35 26.85
C PRO A 70 -7.85 3.86 28.04
N GLY A 71 -9.05 4.41 28.25
CA GLY A 71 -9.95 3.97 29.32
C GLY A 71 -10.65 2.62 29.07
N VAL A 72 -10.62 2.10 27.84
CA VAL A 72 -11.27 0.83 27.47
C VAL A 72 -10.26 -0.31 27.40
N ASN A 73 -9.16 -0.09 26.69
CA ASN A 73 -8.15 -1.11 26.44
C ASN A 73 -6.70 -0.61 26.57
N GLY A 74 -6.49 0.62 27.05
CA GLY A 74 -5.15 1.19 27.20
C GLY A 74 -4.48 1.61 25.89
N ASP A 75 -5.19 1.62 24.75
CA ASP A 75 -4.58 1.82 23.43
C ASP A 75 -5.53 2.45 22.39
N TRP A 76 -5.07 2.55 21.15
CA TRP A 76 -5.85 2.84 19.96
C TRP A 76 -6.75 1.65 19.58
N THR A 77 -8.03 1.93 19.36
CA THR A 77 -8.94 0.97 18.72
C THR A 77 -9.02 1.29 17.22
N ALA A 78 -8.53 0.38 16.39
CA ALA A 78 -8.72 0.43 14.94
C ALA A 78 -10.14 -0.03 14.61
N GLY A 79 -10.97 0.89 14.14
CA GLY A 79 -12.33 0.65 13.67
C GLY A 79 -12.41 0.04 12.27
N GLN A 80 -11.32 -0.03 11.51
CA GLN A 80 -11.27 -0.67 10.19
C GLN A 80 -9.97 -1.46 9.97
N LYS A 81 -10.07 -2.54 9.19
CA LYS A 81 -8.91 -3.27 8.68
C LYS A 81 -8.34 -2.56 7.45
N ASN A 82 -7.02 -2.63 7.26
CA ASN A 82 -6.38 -2.23 6.00
C ASN A 82 -6.99 -3.02 4.83
N LYS A 83 -7.11 -2.36 3.68
CA LYS A 83 -7.72 -2.95 2.47
C LYS A 83 -6.67 -3.09 1.37
N LEU A 84 -6.74 -4.22 0.67
CA LEU A 84 -6.06 -4.47 -0.58
C LEU A 84 -7.13 -4.86 -1.60
N THR A 85 -7.12 -4.21 -2.76
CA THR A 85 -8.05 -4.53 -3.85
C THR A 85 -7.36 -5.44 -4.85
N LEU A 86 -7.93 -6.62 -5.10
CA LEU A 86 -7.42 -7.55 -6.11
C LEU A 86 -8.24 -7.41 -7.39
N PHE A 87 -7.55 -7.23 -8.51
CA PHE A 87 -8.17 -7.26 -9.84
C PHE A 87 -7.91 -8.63 -10.45
N LEU A 88 -8.97 -9.39 -10.70
CA LEU A 88 -8.87 -10.73 -11.28
C LEU A 88 -9.27 -10.67 -12.76
N PRO A 89 -8.51 -11.33 -13.66
CA PRO A 89 -8.88 -11.40 -15.07
C PRO A 89 -10.11 -12.29 -15.24
N PRO A 90 -10.96 -12.04 -16.26
CA PRO A 90 -12.03 -12.96 -16.61
C PRO A 90 -11.44 -14.28 -17.14
N ALA A 91 -12.16 -15.38 -16.94
CA ALA A 91 -11.80 -16.65 -17.55
C ALA A 91 -11.89 -16.57 -19.09
N PRO A 92 -10.97 -17.18 -19.85
CA PRO A 92 -11.12 -17.34 -21.29
C PRO A 92 -12.42 -18.09 -21.63
N ALA A 93 -12.98 -17.89 -22.82
CA ALA A 93 -14.21 -18.60 -23.23
C ALA A 93 -13.99 -20.11 -23.44
N ASN A 94 -12.76 -20.54 -23.74
CA ASN A 94 -12.41 -21.94 -23.99
C ASN A 94 -11.61 -22.50 -22.82
N GLU A 95 -12.14 -23.52 -22.15
CA GLU A 95 -11.53 -24.18 -20.99
C GLU A 95 -10.13 -24.75 -21.30
N LYS A 96 -9.89 -25.17 -22.54
CA LYS A 96 -8.57 -25.67 -22.96
C LYS A 96 -7.46 -24.63 -22.81
N HIS A 97 -7.80 -23.33 -22.74
CA HIS A 97 -6.85 -22.24 -22.58
C HIS A 97 -6.61 -21.85 -21.11
N PHE A 98 -7.33 -22.44 -20.14
CA PHE A 98 -7.24 -22.00 -18.73
C PHE A 98 -5.83 -22.08 -18.17
N ALA A 99 -5.15 -23.21 -18.34
CA ALA A 99 -3.79 -23.39 -17.83
C ALA A 99 -2.81 -22.37 -18.43
N GLN A 100 -2.90 -22.12 -19.75
CA GLN A 100 -2.09 -21.14 -20.44
C GLN A 100 -2.38 -19.71 -19.98
N ALA A 101 -3.66 -19.35 -19.82
CA ALA A 101 -4.06 -18.03 -19.37
C ALA A 101 -3.61 -17.74 -17.94
N LEU A 102 -3.72 -18.71 -17.03
CA LEU A 102 -3.21 -18.60 -15.67
C LEU A 102 -1.68 -18.46 -15.63
N ALA A 103 -0.96 -19.27 -16.42
CA ALA A 103 0.50 -19.18 -16.52
C ALA A 103 0.95 -17.81 -17.05
N ALA A 104 0.28 -17.29 -18.07
CA ALA A 104 0.55 -15.96 -18.62
C ALA A 104 0.21 -14.83 -17.63
N TYR A 105 -0.90 -14.95 -16.91
CA TYR A 105 -1.28 -13.97 -15.88
C TYR A 105 -0.24 -13.92 -14.77
N ASN A 106 0.16 -15.09 -14.26
CA ASN A 106 1.23 -15.21 -13.27
C ASN A 106 2.51 -14.56 -13.80
N ALA A 107 3.01 -14.95 -14.98
CA ALA A 107 4.25 -14.41 -15.54
C ALA A 107 4.30 -12.87 -15.60
N ASN A 108 3.15 -12.20 -15.79
CA ASN A 108 3.06 -10.75 -15.89
C ASN A 108 2.70 -10.03 -14.58
N HIS A 109 2.24 -10.73 -13.53
CA HIS A 109 1.70 -10.11 -12.30
C HIS A 109 2.25 -10.77 -11.00
N ILE A 110 3.41 -11.44 -11.07
CA ILE A 110 4.02 -12.11 -9.90
C ILE A 110 4.51 -11.11 -8.84
N THR A 111 4.87 -9.89 -9.24
CA THR A 111 5.45 -8.89 -8.34
C THR A 111 4.47 -7.76 -8.05
N ILE A 112 4.57 -7.24 -6.83
CA ILE A 112 3.84 -6.04 -6.35
C ILE A 112 4.83 -4.88 -6.16
N MET A 113 5.98 -4.91 -6.83
CA MET A 113 7.05 -3.91 -6.76
C MET A 113 7.21 -3.21 -8.11
N GLU A 114 7.51 -1.91 -8.09
CA GLU A 114 7.91 -1.13 -9.28
C GLU A 114 9.35 -1.42 -9.74
#